data_AF-A0A165HC35-F1
#
_entry.id   AF-A0A165HC35-F1
#
_cell.length_a   1.000
_cell.length_b   1.000
_cell.length_c   1.000
_cell.angle_alpha   90.00
_cell.angle_beta   90.00
_cell.angle_gamma   90.00
#
_symmetry.space_group_name_H-M   'P 1'
#
loop_
_entity.id
_entity.type
_entity.pdbx_description
1 polymer ?
#
loop_
_entity_poly.entity_id
_entity_poly.type
_entity_poly.pdbx_seq_one_letter_code
_entity_poly.pdbx_strand_id
1 'polypeptide(L)'
;MSISIQDTIKAIKDMIPIIDPEEDYLTIAAAEEQMSITEEARRKESEETQSRVRALARTLEAARTSSTRPPTVPSAQAHADTLNQLDATRLSLAKAINDAESALSSKEAELARLKEELHSLEMSDSADEHELDGTALRLAIYKGLGFEPIMGKDGHIAKMLVRSTSGDVHCVTFDGSKTNEEYASLLWKLASS
;
A
#
# COMPACT_ATOMS: atom_id res chain seq x y z
N MET A 1 -46.26 -108.91 41.18
CA MET A 1 -47.25 -107.93 41.65
C MET A 1 -48.20 -107.63 40.50
N SER A 2 -49.28 -108.41 40.39
CA SER A 2 -50.31 -108.22 39.36
C SER A 2 -51.22 -107.08 39.81
N ILE A 3 -51.12 -105.93 39.16
CA ILE A 3 -52.02 -104.80 39.40
C ILE A 3 -53.44 -105.28 39.06
N SER A 4 -54.36 -105.15 40.01
CA SER A 4 -55.75 -105.57 39.84
C SER A 4 -56.41 -104.69 38.77
N ILE A 5 -57.15 -105.29 37.84
CA ILE A 5 -57.91 -104.57 36.80
C ILE A 5 -58.88 -103.56 37.44
N GLN A 6 -59.40 -103.86 38.63
CA GLN A 6 -60.25 -102.94 39.39
C GLN A 6 -59.49 -101.70 39.87
N ASP A 7 -58.21 -101.82 40.24
CA ASP A 7 -57.39 -100.69 40.67
C ASP A 7 -57.07 -99.77 39.49
N THR A 8 -56.82 -100.34 38.29
CA THR A 8 -56.66 -99.54 37.05
C THR A 8 -57.94 -98.83 36.63
N ILE A 9 -59.11 -99.48 36.75
CA ILE A 9 -60.40 -98.84 36.43
C ILE A 9 -60.70 -97.71 37.41
N LYS A 10 -60.36 -97.91 38.70
CA LYS A 10 -60.52 -96.88 39.72
C LYS A 10 -59.58 -95.69 39.46
N ALA A 11 -58.31 -95.94 39.14
CA ALA A 11 -57.36 -94.89 38.77
C ALA A 11 -57.80 -94.09 37.54
N ILE A 12 -58.35 -94.73 36.51
CA ILE A 12 -58.90 -94.05 35.33
C ILE A 12 -60.11 -93.19 35.71
N LYS A 13 -61.02 -93.71 36.53
CA LYS A 13 -62.18 -92.94 37.03
C LYS A 13 -61.77 -91.76 37.90
N ASP A 14 -60.71 -91.92 38.70
CA ASP A 14 -60.16 -90.87 39.53
C ASP A 14 -59.44 -89.79 38.70
N MET A 15 -58.95 -90.11 37.48
CA MET A 15 -58.35 -89.14 36.54
C MET A 15 -59.37 -88.33 35.74
N ILE A 16 -60.57 -88.86 35.46
CA ILE A 16 -61.60 -88.15 34.69
C ILE A 16 -61.95 -86.75 35.25
N PRO A 17 -62.16 -86.56 36.56
CA PRO A 17 -62.43 -85.24 37.13
C PRO A 17 -61.19 -84.36 37.30
N ILE A 18 -59.99 -84.89 37.09
CA ILE A 18 -58.72 -84.14 37.14
C ILE A 18 -58.43 -83.47 35.79
N ILE A 19 -58.97 -84.03 34.70
CA ILE A 19 -58.80 -83.50 33.35
C ILE A 19 -60.04 -82.68 33.00
N ASP A 20 -59.91 -81.35 33.00
CA ASP A 20 -60.93 -80.43 32.54
C ASP A 20 -60.50 -79.78 31.20
N PRO A 21 -60.94 -80.34 30.05
CA PRO A 21 -60.61 -79.81 28.74
C PRO A 21 -61.17 -78.40 28.48
N GLU A 22 -62.22 -78.00 29.20
CA GLU A 22 -62.86 -76.70 29.04
C GLU A 22 -62.00 -75.62 29.71
N GLU A 23 -61.46 -75.89 30.90
CA GLU A 23 -60.48 -75.03 31.57
C GLU A 23 -59.19 -74.86 30.75
N ASP A 24 -58.67 -75.96 30.18
CA ASP A 24 -57.50 -75.93 29.31
C ASP A 24 -57.75 -75.09 28.04
N TYR A 25 -58.92 -75.23 27.40
CA TYR A 25 -59.29 -74.44 26.24
C TYR A 25 -59.39 -72.94 26.57
N LEU A 26 -60.03 -72.58 27.68
CA LEU A 26 -60.13 -71.19 28.13
C LEU A 26 -58.75 -70.59 28.42
N THR A 27 -57.85 -71.39 28.99
CA THR A 27 -56.46 -70.98 29.25
C THR A 27 -55.69 -70.73 27.95
N ILE A 28 -55.85 -71.60 26.95
CA ILE A 28 -55.23 -71.42 25.63
C ILE A 28 -55.80 -70.19 24.92
N ALA A 29 -57.11 -70.00 24.92
CA ALA A 29 -57.76 -68.84 24.31
C ALA A 29 -57.30 -67.52 24.96
N ALA A 30 -57.20 -67.49 26.29
CA ALA A 30 -56.67 -66.33 27.02
C ALA A 30 -55.18 -66.09 26.69
N ALA A 31 -54.39 -67.15 26.54
CA ALA A 31 -52.99 -67.05 26.15
C ALA A 31 -52.84 -66.51 24.71
N GLU A 32 -53.68 -66.96 23.76
CA GLU A 32 -53.69 -66.44 22.38
C GLU A 32 -54.06 -64.95 22.33
N GLU A 33 -55.09 -64.55 23.10
CA GLU A 33 -55.47 -63.14 23.22
C GLU A 33 -54.31 -62.31 23.78
N GLN A 34 -53.69 -62.76 24.87
CA GLN A 34 -52.50 -62.09 25.41
C GLN A 34 -51.35 -62.03 24.40
N MET A 35 -51.08 -63.12 23.67
CA MET A 35 -50.05 -63.15 22.64
C MET A 35 -50.32 -62.10 21.55
N SER A 36 -51.54 -62.01 21.06
CA SER A 36 -51.94 -61.00 20.05
C SER A 36 -51.73 -59.57 20.55
N ILE A 37 -52.11 -59.29 21.80
CA ILE A 37 -51.91 -57.97 22.43
C ILE A 37 -50.42 -57.66 22.55
N THR A 38 -49.60 -58.63 22.98
CA THR A 38 -48.14 -58.42 23.09
C THR A 38 -47.48 -58.24 21.72
N GLU A 39 -47.99 -58.89 20.68
CA GLU A 39 -47.47 -58.75 19.32
C GLU A 39 -47.78 -57.36 18.76
N GLU A 40 -49.01 -56.87 18.93
CA GLU A 40 -49.39 -55.51 18.55
C GLU A 40 -48.57 -54.45 19.30
N ALA A 41 -48.35 -54.65 20.60
CA ALA A 41 -47.52 -53.75 21.41
C ALA A 41 -46.07 -53.73 20.91
N ARG A 42 -45.46 -54.91 20.68
CA ARG A 42 -44.11 -55.02 20.12
C ARG A 42 -44.00 -54.42 18.73
N ARG A 43 -45.01 -54.60 17.88
CA ARG A 43 -45.04 -54.01 16.54
C ARG A 43 -45.10 -52.49 16.62
N LYS A 44 -45.96 -51.92 17.46
CA LYS A 44 -46.04 -50.46 17.69
C LYS A 44 -44.71 -49.90 18.20
N GLU A 45 -44.08 -50.57 19.17
CA GLU A 45 -42.77 -50.16 19.68
C GLU A 45 -41.68 -50.23 18.59
N SER A 46 -41.68 -51.28 17.77
CA SER A 46 -40.75 -51.39 16.64
C SER A 46 -40.97 -50.30 15.60
N GLU A 47 -42.21 -49.97 15.28
CA GLU A 47 -42.54 -48.88 14.34
C GLU A 47 -42.12 -47.51 14.92
N GLU A 48 -42.38 -47.28 16.21
CA GLU A 48 -42.00 -46.04 16.89
C GLU A 48 -40.47 -45.89 16.97
N THR A 49 -39.75 -46.93 17.37
CA THR A 49 -38.28 -46.92 17.41
C THR A 49 -37.67 -46.70 16.04
N GLN A 50 -38.18 -47.34 14.99
CA GLN A 50 -37.75 -47.07 13.60
C GLN A 50 -38.00 -45.61 13.19
N SER A 51 -39.15 -45.05 13.57
CA SER A 51 -39.46 -43.65 13.28
C SER A 51 -38.50 -42.68 13.98
N ARG A 52 -38.17 -42.95 15.26
CA ARG A 52 -37.21 -42.17 16.05
C ARG A 52 -35.80 -42.26 15.46
N VAL A 53 -35.36 -43.45 15.06
CA VAL A 53 -34.06 -43.65 14.40
C VAL A 53 -33.98 -42.87 13.09
N ARG A 54 -35.03 -42.89 12.25
CA ARG A 54 -35.07 -42.10 11.02
C ARG A 54 -35.04 -40.59 11.28
N ALA A 55 -35.76 -40.13 12.31
CA ALA A 55 -35.74 -38.72 12.70
C ALA A 55 -34.32 -38.28 13.15
N LEU A 56 -33.69 -39.08 14.01
CA LEU A 56 -32.31 -38.84 14.47
C LEU A 56 -31.28 -38.90 13.33
N ALA A 57 -31.46 -39.80 12.36
CA ALA A 57 -30.59 -39.86 11.19
C ALA A 57 -30.67 -38.56 10.34
N ARG A 58 -31.89 -38.03 10.15
CA ARG A 58 -32.08 -36.75 9.44
C ARG A 58 -31.47 -35.57 10.18
N THR A 59 -31.63 -35.51 11.50
CA THR A 59 -31.01 -34.43 12.30
C THR A 59 -29.49 -34.53 12.28
N LEU A 60 -28.95 -35.75 12.30
CA LEU A 60 -27.51 -35.99 12.17
C LEU A 60 -26.98 -35.55 10.80
N GLU A 61 -27.66 -35.87 9.70
CA GLU A 61 -27.27 -35.37 8.37
C GLU A 61 -27.35 -33.85 8.26
N ALA A 62 -28.41 -33.24 8.80
CA ALA A 62 -28.52 -31.78 8.86
C ALA A 62 -27.37 -31.17 9.67
N ALA A 63 -27.04 -31.75 10.82
CA ALA A 63 -25.93 -31.32 11.67
C ALA A 63 -24.56 -31.55 11.01
N ARG A 64 -24.37 -32.64 10.26
CA ARG A 64 -23.16 -32.86 9.44
C ARG A 64 -23.02 -31.82 8.35
N THR A 65 -24.12 -31.53 7.66
CA THR A 65 -24.13 -30.53 6.59
C THR A 65 -23.85 -29.13 7.15
N SER A 66 -24.38 -28.79 8.33
CA SER A 66 -24.12 -27.49 8.97
C SER A 66 -22.75 -27.38 9.64
N SER A 67 -22.20 -28.48 10.16
CA SER A 67 -20.86 -28.51 10.79
C SER A 67 -19.71 -28.62 9.78
N THR A 68 -19.99 -29.11 8.57
CA THR A 68 -18.99 -29.12 7.51
C THR A 68 -18.80 -27.69 7.00
N ARG A 69 -17.56 -27.19 7.11
CA ARG A 69 -17.20 -25.86 6.59
C ARG A 69 -17.59 -25.79 5.10
N PRO A 70 -18.37 -24.79 4.66
CA PRO A 70 -18.71 -24.64 3.25
C PRO A 70 -17.43 -24.54 2.41
N PRO A 71 -17.39 -25.16 1.21
CA PRO A 71 -16.21 -25.13 0.35
C PRO A 71 -15.87 -23.72 -0.17
N THR A 72 -16.81 -22.77 -0.03
CA THR A 72 -16.62 -21.35 -0.34
C THR A 72 -15.79 -20.61 0.71
N VAL A 73 -15.63 -21.16 1.91
CA VAL A 73 -14.82 -20.54 2.97
C VAL A 73 -13.41 -21.10 2.90
N PRO A 74 -12.36 -20.26 2.75
CA PRO A 74 -10.97 -20.71 2.74
C PRO A 74 -10.67 -21.63 3.93
N SER A 75 -9.80 -22.62 3.76
CA SER A 75 -9.38 -23.46 4.89
C SER A 75 -8.73 -22.60 5.99
N ALA A 76 -8.70 -23.10 7.24
CA ALA A 76 -8.07 -22.34 8.34
C ALA A 76 -6.61 -21.98 8.02
N GLN A 77 -5.91 -22.88 7.32
CA GLN A 77 -4.54 -22.67 6.87
C GLN A 77 -4.45 -21.62 5.75
N ALA A 78 -5.30 -21.71 4.72
CA ALA A 78 -5.36 -20.70 3.67
C ALA A 78 -5.70 -19.31 4.22
N HIS A 79 -6.59 -19.22 5.21
CA HIS A 79 -6.91 -17.97 5.88
C HIS A 79 -5.71 -17.42 6.67
N ALA A 80 -4.99 -18.27 7.40
CA ALA A 80 -3.76 -17.87 8.10
C ALA A 80 -2.69 -17.37 7.12
N ASP A 81 -2.52 -18.04 5.99
CA ASP A 81 -1.59 -17.62 4.94
C ASP A 81 -1.99 -16.26 4.36
N THR A 82 -3.28 -16.02 4.11
CA THR A 82 -3.76 -14.71 3.65
C THR A 82 -3.56 -13.60 4.68
N LEU A 83 -3.74 -13.90 5.98
CA LEU A 83 -3.46 -12.95 7.05
C LEU A 83 -1.97 -12.59 7.10
N ASN A 84 -1.09 -13.59 7.03
CA ASN A 84 0.35 -13.36 7.03
C ASN A 84 0.80 -12.54 5.81
N GLN A 85 0.21 -12.78 4.64
CA GLN A 85 0.47 -11.98 3.44
C GLN A 85 -0.01 -10.53 3.60
N LEU A 86 -1.19 -10.33 4.19
CA LEU A 86 -1.71 -8.98 4.47
C LEU A 86 -0.85 -8.25 5.49
N ASP A 87 -0.36 -8.92 6.53
CA ASP A 87 0.53 -8.31 7.52
C ASP A 87 1.89 -7.95 6.91
N ALA A 88 2.45 -8.82 6.06
CA ALA A 88 3.69 -8.53 5.34
C ALA A 88 3.54 -7.32 4.39
N THR A 89 2.42 -7.24 3.65
CA THR A 89 2.16 -6.08 2.77
C THR A 89 1.94 -4.80 3.57
N ARG A 90 1.23 -4.87 4.72
CA ARG A 90 1.05 -3.73 5.62
C ARG A 90 2.39 -3.20 6.15
N LEU A 91 3.28 -4.06 6.60
CA LEU A 91 4.62 -3.68 7.07
C LEU A 91 5.45 -3.06 5.94
N SER A 92 5.40 -3.63 4.74
CA SER A 92 6.09 -3.09 3.57
C SER A 92 5.57 -1.70 3.19
N LEU A 93 4.25 -1.50 3.21
CA LEU A 93 3.64 -0.21 2.90
C LEU A 93 3.97 0.84 3.96
N ALA A 94 3.92 0.48 5.24
CA ALA A 94 4.30 1.40 6.32
C ALA A 94 5.75 1.87 6.18
N LYS A 95 6.66 0.95 5.80
CA LYS A 95 8.06 1.31 5.52
C LYS A 95 8.17 2.23 4.31
N ALA A 96 7.51 1.90 3.20
CA ALA A 96 7.54 2.73 1.99
C ALA A 96 6.98 4.14 2.23
N ILE A 97 5.93 4.27 3.06
CA ILE A 97 5.39 5.58 3.47
C ILE A 97 6.44 6.36 4.26
N ASN A 98 7.06 5.75 5.27
CA ASN A 98 8.08 6.42 6.08
C ASN A 98 9.31 6.85 5.25
N ASP A 99 9.75 6.00 4.31
CA ASP A 99 10.83 6.33 3.40
C ASP A 99 10.46 7.52 2.49
N ALA A 100 9.21 7.56 2.01
CA ALA A 100 8.69 8.67 1.19
C ALA A 100 8.53 9.97 2.00
N GLU A 101 8.02 9.90 3.23
CA GLU A 101 7.91 11.04 4.15
C GLU A 101 9.29 11.61 4.50
N SER A 102 10.28 10.76 4.75
CA SER A 102 11.66 11.17 5.01
C SER A 102 12.27 11.87 3.79
N ALA A 103 12.05 11.33 2.59
CA ALA A 103 12.50 11.96 1.35
C ALA A 103 11.81 13.32 1.10
N LEU A 104 10.50 13.41 1.36
CA LEU A 104 9.75 14.66 1.27
C LEU A 104 10.29 15.71 2.23
N SER A 105 10.51 15.35 3.50
CA SER A 105 11.07 16.25 4.51
C SER A 105 12.45 16.78 4.10
N SER A 106 13.32 15.91 3.56
CA SER A 106 14.62 16.34 3.01
C SER A 106 14.47 17.34 1.87
N LYS A 107 13.53 17.10 0.96
CA LYS A 107 13.27 17.98 -0.19
C LYS A 107 12.67 19.31 0.22
N GLU A 108 11.77 19.32 1.20
CA GLU A 108 11.21 20.54 1.77
C GLU A 108 12.30 21.38 2.47
N ALA A 109 13.23 20.74 3.19
CA ALA A 109 14.37 21.42 3.79
C ALA A 109 15.31 22.03 2.73
N GLU A 110 15.62 21.29 1.66
CA GLU A 110 16.38 21.82 0.52
C GLU A 110 15.68 23.00 -0.14
N LEU A 111 14.37 22.90 -0.35
CA LEU A 111 13.56 23.96 -0.95
C LEU A 111 13.55 25.21 -0.07
N ALA A 112 13.40 25.05 1.25
CA ALA A 112 13.48 26.15 2.20
C ALA A 112 14.84 26.85 2.16
N ARG A 113 15.94 26.08 2.12
CA ARG A 113 17.30 26.63 1.99
C ARG A 113 17.49 27.39 0.67
N LEU A 114 17.05 26.82 -0.46
CA LEU A 114 17.17 27.48 -1.76
C LEU A 114 16.33 28.75 -1.86
N LYS A 115 15.16 28.78 -1.21
CA LYS A 115 14.35 30.00 -1.10
C LYS A 115 15.06 31.09 -0.31
N GLU A 116 15.70 30.73 0.80
CA GLU A 116 16.48 31.68 1.60
C GLU A 116 17.67 32.23 0.80
N GLU A 117 18.40 31.35 0.10
CA GLU A 117 19.52 31.75 -0.76
C GLU A 117 19.04 32.67 -1.90
N LEU A 118 17.94 32.33 -2.55
CA LEU A 118 17.33 33.19 -3.58
C LEU A 118 16.94 34.56 -3.02
N HIS A 119 16.32 34.60 -1.84
CA HIS A 119 15.96 35.85 -1.19
C HIS A 119 17.21 36.68 -0.85
N SER A 120 18.27 36.05 -0.34
CA SER A 120 19.55 36.71 -0.09
C SER A 120 20.18 37.27 -1.38
N LEU A 121 20.07 36.56 -2.50
CA LEU A 121 20.54 37.03 -3.81
C LEU A 121 19.71 38.18 -4.35
N GLU A 122 18.38 38.13 -4.22
CA GLU A 122 17.49 39.23 -4.62
C GLU A 122 17.75 40.52 -3.83
N MET A 123 18.15 40.38 -2.57
CA MET A 123 18.51 41.51 -1.70
C MET A 123 19.92 42.05 -1.98
N SER A 124 20.80 41.28 -2.64
CA SER A 124 22.14 41.73 -2.99
C SER A 124 22.13 42.34 -4.39
N ASP A 125 21.96 43.67 -4.45
CA ASP A 125 22.10 44.42 -5.69
C ASP A 125 23.58 44.45 -6.12
N SER A 126 23.89 43.73 -7.20
CA SER A 126 25.24 43.65 -7.76
C SER A 126 25.76 45.00 -8.26
N ALA A 127 24.86 45.98 -8.47
CA ALA A 127 25.23 47.34 -8.84
C ALA A 127 25.81 48.15 -7.67
N ASP A 128 25.42 47.86 -6.43
CA ASP A 128 25.91 48.55 -5.23
C ASP A 128 27.25 48.01 -4.73
N GLU A 129 27.58 46.73 -5.00
CA GLU A 129 28.85 46.13 -4.57
C GLU A 129 30.07 46.63 -5.34
N HIS A 130 29.87 47.17 -6.55
CA HIS A 130 30.95 47.70 -7.37
C HIS A 130 30.72 49.19 -7.58
N GLU A 131 31.35 50.03 -6.73
CA GLU A 131 31.66 51.42 -7.07
C GLU A 131 32.64 51.42 -8.25
N LEU A 132 32.13 51.12 -9.45
CA LEU A 132 32.91 51.18 -10.67
C LEU A 132 33.28 52.65 -10.88
N ASP A 133 34.56 52.97 -10.71
CA ASP A 133 35.07 54.31 -11.04
C ASP A 133 34.77 54.60 -12.51
N GLY A 134 33.70 55.38 -12.74
CA GLY A 134 33.24 55.74 -14.07
C GLY A 134 34.32 56.46 -14.88
N THR A 135 35.32 57.04 -14.21
CA THR A 135 36.49 57.64 -14.85
C THR A 135 37.40 56.57 -15.46
N ALA A 136 37.74 55.52 -14.70
CA ALA A 136 38.54 54.40 -15.18
C ALA A 136 37.87 53.69 -16.36
N LEU A 137 36.55 53.47 -16.31
CA LEU A 137 35.80 52.84 -17.39
C LEU A 137 35.78 53.70 -18.66
N ARG A 138 35.55 55.01 -18.52
CA ARG A 138 35.62 55.95 -19.65
C ARG A 138 37.02 55.98 -20.27
N LEU A 139 38.06 55.99 -19.44
CA LEU A 139 39.46 55.93 -19.90
C LEU A 139 39.76 54.63 -20.65
N ALA A 140 39.26 53.49 -20.17
CA ALA A 140 39.40 52.20 -20.84
C ALA A 140 38.68 52.19 -22.21
N ILE A 141 37.48 52.78 -22.29
CA ILE A 141 36.75 52.92 -23.56
C ILE A 141 37.53 53.81 -24.54
N TYR A 142 38.03 54.96 -24.10
CA TYR A 142 38.83 55.84 -24.98
C TYR A 142 40.13 55.18 -25.45
N LYS A 143 40.79 54.39 -24.59
CA LYS A 143 41.94 53.59 -24.98
C LYS A 143 41.57 52.50 -25.99
N GLY A 144 40.43 51.83 -25.82
CA GLY A 144 39.90 50.84 -26.76
C GLY A 144 39.54 51.44 -28.12
N LEU A 145 39.07 52.69 -28.15
CA LEU A 145 38.84 53.47 -29.37
C LEU A 145 40.14 53.92 -30.06
N GLY A 146 41.31 53.64 -29.47
CA GLY A 146 42.61 53.94 -30.07
C GLY A 146 43.22 55.27 -29.66
N PHE A 147 42.64 55.98 -28.69
CA PHE A 147 43.23 57.22 -28.13
C PHE A 147 44.15 56.89 -26.97
N GLU A 148 45.44 57.11 -27.15
CA GLU A 148 46.45 56.88 -26.12
C GLU A 148 47.17 58.18 -25.76
N PRO A 149 46.93 58.76 -24.56
CA PRO A 149 47.60 59.97 -24.14
C PRO A 149 49.02 59.65 -23.68
N ILE A 150 49.99 60.41 -24.18
CA ILE A 150 51.37 60.41 -23.71
C ILE A 150 51.56 61.62 -22.80
N MET A 151 51.86 61.33 -21.53
CA MET A 151 52.15 62.35 -20.54
C MET A 151 53.55 62.94 -20.79
N GLY A 152 53.65 64.27 -20.75
CA GLY A 152 54.91 64.98 -20.72
C GLY A 152 55.57 64.91 -19.35
N LYS A 153 56.81 65.41 -19.26
CA LYS A 153 57.58 65.43 -17.99
C LYS A 153 56.92 66.26 -16.88
N ASP A 154 56.01 67.15 -17.25
CA ASP A 154 55.33 68.09 -16.35
C ASP A 154 53.96 67.57 -15.86
N GLY A 155 53.62 66.31 -16.17
CA GLY A 155 52.34 65.69 -15.76
C GLY A 155 51.12 66.08 -16.60
N HIS A 156 51.29 66.95 -17.59
CA HIS A 156 50.25 67.29 -18.57
C HIS A 156 50.36 66.41 -19.84
N ILE A 157 49.23 66.21 -20.53
CA ILE A 157 49.18 65.45 -21.79
C ILE A 157 49.95 66.26 -22.86
N ALA A 158 51.11 65.77 -23.27
CA ALA A 158 51.95 66.45 -24.24
C ALA A 158 51.62 66.02 -25.68
N LYS A 159 51.25 64.75 -25.85
CA LYS A 159 50.93 64.16 -27.16
C LYS A 159 49.80 63.17 -27.02
N MET A 160 49.03 62.99 -28.08
CA MET A 160 48.05 61.91 -28.19
C MET A 160 48.37 61.07 -29.41
N LEU A 161 48.47 59.76 -29.19
CA LEU A 161 48.48 58.79 -30.26
C LEU A 161 47.03 58.43 -30.58
N VAL A 162 46.69 58.48 -31.87
CA VAL A 162 45.39 58.05 -32.38
C VAL A 162 45.64 56.90 -33.33
N ARG A 163 45.19 55.71 -32.92
CA ARG A 163 45.17 54.54 -33.78
C ARG A 163 43.88 54.55 -34.57
N SER A 164 44.00 54.57 -35.89
CA SER A 164 42.86 54.46 -36.78
C SER A 164 42.37 53.01 -36.92
N THR A 165 41.12 52.84 -37.34
CA THR A 165 40.55 51.54 -37.74
C THR A 165 41.29 50.90 -38.92
N SER A 166 41.97 51.70 -39.75
CA SER A 166 42.84 51.26 -40.84
C SER A 166 44.17 50.64 -40.37
N GLY A 167 44.52 50.81 -39.09
CA GLY A 167 45.75 50.31 -38.47
C GLY A 167 46.88 51.33 -38.36
N ASP A 168 46.73 52.51 -38.98
CA ASP A 168 47.71 53.59 -38.93
C ASP A 168 47.70 54.31 -37.58
N VAL A 169 48.88 54.73 -37.12
CA VAL A 169 49.06 55.44 -35.84
C VAL A 169 49.49 56.88 -36.12
N HIS A 170 48.62 57.82 -35.77
CA HIS A 170 48.86 59.25 -35.91
C HIS A 170 49.29 59.85 -34.57
N CYS A 171 50.36 60.64 -34.56
CA CYS A 171 50.80 61.36 -33.38
C CYS A 171 50.41 62.84 -33.47
N VAL A 172 49.51 63.29 -32.60
CA VAL A 172 49.12 64.70 -32.47
C VAL A 172 49.83 65.29 -31.26
N THR A 173 50.57 66.38 -31.45
CA THR A 173 51.23 67.11 -30.35
C THR A 173 50.36 68.30 -29.95
N PHE A 174 50.17 68.51 -28.66
CA PHE A 174 49.44 69.68 -28.14
C PHE A 174 50.43 70.81 -27.88
N ASP A 175 50.58 71.72 -28.83
CA ASP A 175 51.49 72.87 -28.77
C ASP A 175 50.79 74.19 -28.42
N GLY A 176 49.48 74.14 -28.11
CA GLY A 176 48.65 75.32 -27.81
C GLY A 176 48.31 76.18 -29.03
N SER A 177 48.66 75.77 -30.25
CA SER A 177 48.43 76.54 -31.48
C SER A 177 46.98 76.52 -31.99
N LYS A 178 46.19 75.53 -31.57
CA LYS A 178 44.80 75.32 -32.01
C LYS A 178 43.84 75.36 -30.82
N THR A 179 42.57 75.66 -31.10
CA THR A 179 41.53 75.59 -30.07
C THR A 179 41.18 74.14 -29.73
N ASN A 180 40.60 73.91 -28.55
CA ASN A 180 40.20 72.57 -28.12
C ASN A 180 39.20 71.91 -29.10
N GLU A 181 38.33 72.70 -29.73
CA GLU A 181 37.35 72.21 -30.71
C GLU A 181 38.01 71.75 -32.02
N GLU A 182 39.03 72.48 -32.48
CA GLU A 182 39.84 72.10 -33.64
C GLU A 182 40.64 70.82 -33.37
N TYR A 183 41.21 70.69 -32.17
CA TYR A 183 41.87 69.46 -31.75
C TYR A 183 40.90 68.29 -31.69
N ALA A 184 39.72 68.45 -31.07
CA ALA A 184 38.71 67.39 -31.01
C ALA A 184 38.29 66.93 -32.41
N SER A 185 38.01 67.87 -33.31
CA SER A 185 37.62 67.58 -34.70
C SER A 185 38.72 66.85 -35.46
N LEU A 186 39.99 67.24 -35.25
CA LEU A 186 41.15 66.58 -35.86
C LEU A 186 41.31 65.14 -35.35
N LEU A 187 41.21 64.94 -34.04
CA LEU A 187 41.38 63.63 -33.40
C LEU A 187 40.31 62.64 -33.86
N TRP A 188 39.04 63.09 -33.93
CA TRP A 188 37.96 62.26 -34.45
C TRP A 188 38.14 61.93 -35.93
N LYS A 189 38.59 62.90 -36.75
CA LYS A 189 38.88 62.67 -38.17
C LYS A 189 40.00 61.65 -38.37
N LEU A 190 41.04 61.71 -37.53
CA LEU A 190 42.16 60.76 -37.58
C LEU A 190 41.80 59.37 -37.06
N ALA A 191 40.88 59.28 -36.09
CA ALA A 191 40.38 58.00 -35.58
C ALA A 191 39.45 57.29 -36.59
N SER A 192 38.75 58.06 -37.44
CA SER A 192 37.84 57.53 -38.46
C SER A 192 38.48 57.28 -39.84
N SER A 193 39.79 57.53 -40.00
CA SER A 193 40.49 57.55 -41.30
C SER A 193 41.25 56.26 -41.56
#